data_AF-A0A7G9WGB9-F1
#
_entry.id   AF-A0A7G9WGB9-F1
#
_cell.length_a   1.000
_cell.length_b   1.000
_cell.length_c   1.000
_cell.angle_alpha   90.00
_cell.angle_beta   90.00
_cell.angle_gamma   90.00
#
_symmetry.space_group_name_H-M   'P 1'
#
loop_
_entity.id
_entity.type
_entity.pdbx_description
1 polymer ?
#
loop_
_entity_poly.entity_id
_entity_poly.type
_entity_poly.pdbx_seq_one_letter_code
_entity_poly.pdbx_strand_id
1 'polypeptide(L)'
;MKFGIRTPSLKRSISARTTGAAKRALKRAVIPGYGKKGMGWLHDPKKAAYNAVYHRTTVGVSDLLKSGGSSSHAAPSISFSESLQNTPSIDPVPQNTSDEPPTGNLWSNPDPDRKWYEKTWACILLLVLFCPIGIFLMYKYHPDWKKPLKITADVVSGLWFLFWMIGIISVASTKYPAQLQLTGNVQTIDLKEKVTLQVQTTPSDANTGTVQFVSDNAAVATFSRNDGSGTLTGTVTGVSEGSTEVYVTYNDSVVSNKIKVTVEDKAKKAALQKQADKVVSQINALGTVTLAGESNVQAAREGYDRLPDEAKILVTNYDVLTAAEATIVNEKAQEQLKADAAAVQKTIASIGTVTLERESAISDARQQYDSLSDEGKKLVTNYAVLTAAETTLQGQKDAKAKQEAATKAAADKAAADKAAAEKAAAQKQQQTAASSNDAGTTAPAAAENGQTVYWTPHGKSYHFNRNCPTLSRSKTILSGTLAEAKAAGKTDPCDKCAY
;
A
#
# COMPACT_ATOMS: atom_id res chain seq x y z
N MET A 1 19.67 9.30 19.18
CA MET A 1 18.49 10.20 19.03
C MET A 1 18.95 11.47 18.34
N LYS A 2 18.15 12.08 17.45
CA LYS A 2 18.53 13.33 16.76
C LYS A 2 18.11 14.51 17.62
N PHE A 3 18.99 15.50 17.76
CA PHE A 3 18.74 16.76 18.48
C PHE A 3 18.78 17.91 17.47
N GLY A 4 17.95 18.95 17.66
CA GLY A 4 17.92 20.14 16.80
C GLY A 4 16.77 20.19 15.78
N ILE A 5 16.95 20.96 14.70
CA ILE A 5 15.89 21.31 13.75
C ILE A 5 15.44 20.09 12.94
N ARG A 6 14.11 19.84 12.92
CA ARG A 6 13.52 18.80 12.07
C ARG A 6 13.49 19.26 10.62
N THR A 7 13.99 18.44 9.72
CA THR A 7 13.87 18.66 8.26
C THR A 7 12.46 18.28 7.79
N PRO A 8 11.64 19.23 7.31
CA PRO A 8 10.35 18.90 6.73
C PRO A 8 10.56 18.19 5.39
N SER A 9 9.75 17.17 5.11
CA SER A 9 9.71 16.55 3.79
C SER A 9 8.38 16.89 3.12
N LEU A 10 8.44 17.63 2.01
CA LEU A 10 7.26 18.11 1.28
C LEU A 10 6.36 16.95 0.84
N LYS A 11 6.95 15.87 0.30
CA LYS A 11 6.23 14.65 -0.10
C LYS A 11 5.46 14.00 1.06
N ARG A 12 6.07 13.89 2.25
CA ARG A 12 5.39 13.30 3.42
C ARG A 12 4.35 14.22 4.03
N SER A 13 4.56 15.53 3.97
CA SER A 13 3.57 16.52 4.41
C SER A 13 2.31 16.47 3.53
N ILE A 14 2.49 16.44 2.21
CA ILE A 14 1.37 16.36 1.25
C ILE A 14 0.65 15.01 1.38
N SER A 15 1.38 13.90 1.50
CA SER A 15 0.76 12.57 1.66
C SER A 15 0.03 12.43 2.99
N ALA A 16 0.56 12.99 4.09
CA ALA A 16 -0.11 12.99 5.38
C ALA A 16 -1.45 13.76 5.35
N ARG A 17 -1.54 14.83 4.55
CA ARG A 17 -2.75 15.66 4.37
C ARG A 17 -3.77 15.08 3.40
N THR A 18 -3.33 14.29 2.41
CA THR A 18 -4.20 13.71 1.38
C THR A 18 -4.54 12.25 1.70
N THR A 19 -3.75 11.30 1.18
CA THR A 19 -4.00 9.86 1.27
C THR A 19 -3.94 9.35 2.71
N GLY A 20 -3.03 9.91 3.52
CA GLY A 20 -2.91 9.61 4.95
C GLY A 20 -4.08 10.10 5.78
N ALA A 21 -4.76 11.18 5.36
CA ALA A 21 -5.97 11.66 6.04
C ALA A 21 -7.16 10.75 5.74
N ALA A 22 -7.37 10.38 4.47
CA ALA A 22 -8.42 9.44 4.07
C ALA A 22 -8.28 8.08 4.77
N LYS A 23 -7.06 7.52 4.81
CA LYS A 23 -6.78 6.25 5.51
C LYS A 23 -7.06 6.33 7.02
N ARG A 24 -6.76 7.47 7.67
CA ARG A 24 -7.04 7.66 9.10
C ARG A 24 -8.53 7.84 9.37
N ALA A 25 -9.27 8.48 8.47
CA ALA A 25 -10.73 8.63 8.58
C ALA A 25 -11.44 7.28 8.53
N LEU A 26 -11.07 6.43 7.57
CA LEU A 26 -11.61 5.07 7.47
C LEU A 26 -11.26 4.24 8.72
N LYS A 27 -10.01 4.29 9.19
CA LYS A 27 -9.60 3.57 10.41
C LYS A 27 -10.31 4.05 11.68
N ARG A 28 -10.66 5.34 11.76
CA ARG A 28 -11.46 5.88 12.88
C ARG A 28 -12.91 5.38 12.86
N ALA A 29 -13.47 5.12 11.68
CA ALA A 29 -14.83 4.60 11.53
C ALA A 29 -14.92 3.09 11.82
N VAL A 30 -13.88 2.32 11.48
CA VAL A 30 -13.89 0.85 11.55
C VAL A 30 -13.33 0.32 12.87
N ILE A 31 -12.32 0.96 13.47
CA ILE A 31 -11.65 0.46 14.66
C ILE A 31 -12.09 1.26 15.90
N PRO A 32 -12.84 0.66 16.84
CA PRO A 32 -13.25 1.35 18.06
C PRO A 32 -12.02 1.79 18.86
N GLY A 33 -11.97 3.09 19.18
CA GLY A 33 -10.86 3.68 19.95
C GLY A 33 -9.66 4.17 19.12
N TYR A 34 -9.61 3.91 17.81
CA TYR A 34 -8.51 4.40 16.97
C TYR A 34 -8.46 5.94 16.91
N GLY A 35 -7.29 6.51 17.19
CA GLY A 35 -7.07 7.97 17.12
C GLY A 35 -7.51 8.77 18.35
N LYS A 36 -7.90 8.13 19.46
CA LYS A 36 -8.10 8.78 20.76
C LYS A 36 -6.76 9.15 21.42
N LYS A 37 -6.73 10.27 22.15
CA LYS A 37 -5.54 10.77 22.85
C LYS A 37 -5.09 9.74 23.90
N GLY A 38 -3.81 9.36 23.88
CA GLY A 38 -3.24 8.37 24.80
C GLY A 38 -3.18 6.93 24.29
N MET A 39 -3.94 6.56 23.26
CA MET A 39 -3.96 5.18 22.74
C MET A 39 -2.62 4.68 22.18
N GLY A 40 -1.70 5.59 21.84
CA GLY A 40 -0.34 5.23 21.44
C GLY A 40 0.45 4.53 22.55
N TRP A 41 0.22 4.87 23.82
CA TRP A 41 0.89 4.24 24.96
C TRP A 41 0.37 2.82 25.23
N LEU A 42 -0.89 2.55 24.88
CA LEU A 42 -1.51 1.24 25.06
C LEU A 42 -1.12 0.26 23.94
N HIS A 43 -1.08 0.72 22.69
CA HIS A 43 -0.76 -0.14 21.54
C HIS A 43 0.74 -0.29 21.26
N ASP A 44 1.55 0.76 21.51
CA ASP A 44 2.99 0.75 21.26
C ASP A 44 3.73 1.71 22.23
N PRO A 45 3.95 1.29 23.49
CA PRO A 45 4.56 2.13 24.52
C PRO A 45 5.99 2.56 24.16
N LYS A 46 6.75 1.70 23.47
CA LYS A 46 8.13 1.99 23.06
C LYS A 46 8.18 3.14 22.05
N LYS A 47 7.29 3.11 21.05
CA LYS A 47 7.20 4.18 20.05
C LYS A 47 6.58 5.45 20.61
N ALA A 48 5.62 5.33 21.54
CA ALA A 48 5.06 6.48 22.25
C ALA A 48 6.13 7.21 23.08
N ALA A 49 6.94 6.48 23.85
CA ALA A 49 8.06 7.02 24.61
C ALA A 49 9.12 7.66 23.68
N TYR A 50 9.49 6.98 22.58
CA TYR A 50 10.41 7.52 21.59
C TYR A 50 9.90 8.83 20.99
N ASN A 51 8.63 8.89 20.57
CA ASN A 51 8.04 10.10 20.00
C ASN A 51 7.93 11.22 21.03
N ALA A 52 7.65 10.91 22.30
CA ALA A 52 7.60 11.89 23.37
C ALA A 52 8.98 12.54 23.62
N VAL A 53 10.04 11.73 23.65
CA VAL A 53 11.42 12.24 23.76
C VAL A 53 11.79 13.02 22.50
N TYR A 54 11.56 12.45 21.31
CA TYR A 54 11.82 13.10 20.03
C TYR A 54 11.12 14.45 19.91
N HIS A 55 9.86 14.56 20.37
CA HIS A 55 9.13 15.82 20.29
C HIS A 55 9.64 16.91 21.24
N ARG A 56 10.24 16.52 22.38
CA ARG A 56 10.86 17.44 23.35
C ARG A 56 12.28 17.87 22.94
N THR A 57 13.02 17.01 22.25
CA THR A 57 14.44 17.25 21.93
C THR A 57 14.68 17.84 20.54
N THR A 58 13.63 18.03 19.75
CA THR A 58 13.73 18.60 18.39
C THR A 58 12.71 19.70 18.17
N VAL A 59 13.09 20.73 17.43
CA VAL A 59 12.24 21.89 17.10
C VAL A 59 11.87 21.87 15.62
N GLY A 60 10.61 22.16 15.29
CA GLY A 60 10.17 22.29 13.90
C GLY A 60 10.49 23.67 13.34
N VAL A 61 10.82 23.76 12.05
CA VAL A 61 10.99 25.05 11.35
C VAL A 61 9.72 25.91 11.44
N SER A 62 8.54 25.28 11.40
CA SER A 62 7.26 25.96 11.59
C SER A 62 7.02 26.47 13.01
N ASP A 63 7.59 25.81 14.03
CA ASP A 63 7.46 26.24 15.43
C ASP A 63 8.34 27.46 15.70
N LEU A 64 9.53 27.49 15.09
CA LEU A 64 10.45 28.64 15.11
C LEU A 64 9.88 29.87 14.37
N LEU A 65 9.18 29.64 13.26
CA LEU A 65 8.52 30.72 12.51
C LEU A 65 7.27 31.24 13.23
N LYS A 66 6.60 30.38 14.02
CA LYS A 66 5.36 30.72 14.74
C LYS A 66 5.61 31.36 16.11
N SER A 67 6.79 31.16 16.70
CA SER A 67 7.23 31.88 17.91
C SER A 67 7.67 33.33 17.63
N GLY A 68 7.71 33.77 16.36
CA GLY A 68 7.99 35.15 15.98
C GLY A 68 6.76 36.09 15.98
N GLY A 69 5.55 35.57 16.25
CA GLY A 69 4.31 36.34 16.35
C GLY A 69 3.83 36.46 17.79
N SER A 70 3.75 37.70 18.28
CA SER A 70 3.61 38.15 19.68
C SER A 70 2.60 37.42 20.59
N SER A 71 2.98 37.23 21.86
CA SER A 71 2.06 37.43 23.00
C SER A 71 2.81 37.97 24.22
N SER A 72 2.40 39.15 24.66
CA SER A 72 2.78 39.81 25.89
C SER A 72 2.20 39.07 27.11
N HIS A 73 3.05 38.53 27.97
CA HIS A 73 2.70 38.31 29.37
C HIS A 73 3.78 38.93 30.27
N ALA A 74 3.29 39.76 31.18
CA ALA A 74 4.04 40.67 32.04
C ALA A 74 4.99 39.95 33.01
N ALA A 75 6.11 40.62 33.27
CA ALA A 75 7.08 40.27 34.30
C ALA A 75 6.53 40.46 35.72
N PRO A 76 7.15 39.81 36.71
CA PRO A 76 7.55 40.50 37.92
C PRO A 76 9.08 40.61 37.98
N SER A 77 9.53 41.84 38.25
CA SER A 77 10.91 42.21 38.54
C SER A 77 11.35 41.64 39.89
N ILE A 78 12.47 40.92 39.92
CA ILE A 78 13.30 40.80 41.13
C ILE A 78 14.76 40.93 40.73
N SER A 79 15.37 42.01 41.19
CA SER A 79 16.80 42.27 41.21
C SER A 79 17.51 41.28 42.14
N PHE A 80 18.59 40.66 41.70
CA PHE A 80 19.58 40.10 42.60
C PHE A 80 20.99 40.32 42.04
N SER A 81 21.73 41.11 42.79
CA SER A 81 23.16 41.37 42.67
C SER A 81 23.98 40.13 42.99
N GLU A 82 25.26 40.24 42.66
CA GLU A 82 26.38 39.62 43.39
C GLU A 82 26.86 38.26 42.92
N SER A 83 28.11 38.27 42.43
CA SER A 83 29.20 37.40 42.87
C SER A 83 30.10 37.03 41.69
N LEU A 84 31.26 37.67 41.62
CA LEU A 84 32.56 36.99 41.51
C LEU A 84 33.66 38.05 41.51
N GLN A 85 34.03 38.46 42.73
CA GLN A 85 35.36 38.96 43.04
C GLN A 85 36.30 37.75 43.12
N ASN A 86 37.43 37.81 42.41
CA ASN A 86 38.76 37.51 42.94
C ASN A 86 39.76 37.30 41.79
N THR A 87 40.62 38.28 41.57
CA THR A 87 42.08 38.09 41.62
C THR A 87 42.76 39.39 42.07
N PRO A 88 43.80 39.32 42.93
CA PRO A 88 44.24 40.47 43.73
C PRO A 88 45.53 41.13 43.24
N SER A 89 45.62 42.41 43.62
CA SER A 89 46.77 43.13 44.18
C SER A 89 48.10 43.17 43.43
N ILE A 90 48.28 44.33 42.82
CA ILE A 90 49.56 45.01 42.59
C ILE A 90 50.14 45.41 43.95
N ASP A 91 51.38 45.01 44.22
CA ASP A 91 52.24 45.64 45.23
C ASP A 91 53.49 46.25 44.56
N PRO A 92 54.05 47.32 45.15
CA PRO A 92 54.93 48.27 44.49
C PRO A 92 56.41 47.93 44.65
N VAL A 93 57.25 48.36 43.71
CA VAL A 93 58.71 48.38 43.84
C VAL A 93 59.21 49.83 43.68
N PRO A 94 60.07 50.32 44.60
CA PRO A 94 60.22 51.74 44.91
C PRO A 94 61.17 52.50 43.99
N GLN A 95 60.95 53.82 43.97
CA GLN A 95 61.82 54.84 43.39
C GLN A 95 63.18 54.88 44.11
N ASN A 96 64.26 54.95 43.33
CA ASN A 96 65.49 55.59 43.75
C ASN A 96 65.94 56.57 42.65
N THR A 97 66.11 57.80 43.11
CA THR A 97 66.83 58.96 42.55
C THR A 97 68.03 58.56 41.67
N SER A 98 68.38 59.24 40.59
CA SER A 98 68.58 60.68 40.41
C SER A 98 68.68 60.96 38.90
N ASP A 99 68.64 62.24 38.54
CA ASP A 99 69.09 62.80 37.25
C ASP A 99 67.99 63.02 36.22
N GLU A 100 67.30 64.17 36.37
CA GLU A 100 66.71 64.89 35.24
C GLU A 100 67.79 65.15 34.17
N PRO A 101 67.58 64.75 32.91
CA PRO A 101 68.41 65.24 31.83
C PRO A 101 68.04 66.70 31.51
N PRO A 102 69.04 67.58 31.31
CA PRO A 102 68.81 68.99 31.08
C PRO A 102 68.03 69.21 29.78
N THR A 103 67.13 70.18 29.83
CA THR A 103 66.47 70.80 28.68
C THR A 103 67.49 71.51 27.80
N GLY A 104 68.27 70.72 27.07
CA GLY A 104 69.22 71.15 26.04
C GLY A 104 68.61 70.97 24.66
N ASN A 105 68.44 72.08 23.95
CA ASN A 105 68.19 72.12 22.51
C ASN A 105 69.13 71.17 21.73
N LEU A 106 68.57 70.16 21.06
CA LEU A 106 69.29 69.16 20.24
C LEU A 106 70.05 69.73 19.02
N TRP A 107 70.10 71.05 18.85
CA TRP A 107 70.56 71.70 17.62
C TRP A 107 71.58 72.83 17.84
N SER A 108 72.14 72.98 19.05
CA SER A 108 72.88 74.23 19.36
C SER A 108 74.28 74.06 19.95
N ASN A 109 74.89 72.87 19.97
CA ASN A 109 76.34 72.75 20.12
C ASN A 109 76.88 71.42 19.56
N PRO A 110 77.78 71.43 18.57
CA PRO A 110 78.44 70.21 18.11
C PRO A 110 79.50 69.78 19.13
N ASP A 111 79.23 68.67 19.82
CA ASP A 111 80.19 67.97 20.68
C ASP A 111 81.47 67.61 19.88
N PRO A 112 82.66 68.08 20.28
CA PRO A 112 83.88 67.93 19.50
C PRO A 112 84.38 66.47 19.39
N ASP A 113 83.88 65.55 20.23
CA ASP A 113 84.38 64.16 20.30
C ASP A 113 83.56 63.12 19.51
N ARG A 114 82.54 63.53 18.74
CA ARG A 114 81.76 62.60 17.91
C ARG A 114 82.51 62.16 16.65
N LYS A 115 82.67 60.84 16.51
CA LYS A 115 83.31 60.18 15.35
C LYS A 115 82.58 60.53 14.05
N TRP A 116 83.34 60.69 12.97
CA TRP A 116 82.85 61.25 11.69
C TRP A 116 81.66 60.48 11.05
N TYR A 117 81.53 59.19 11.33
CA TYR A 117 80.43 58.35 10.81
C TYR A 117 79.10 58.59 11.53
N GLU A 118 79.10 59.02 12.80
CA GLU A 118 77.87 59.34 13.55
C GLU A 118 77.21 60.64 13.06
N LYS A 119 77.99 61.50 12.39
CA LYS A 119 77.52 62.75 11.77
C LYS A 119 77.03 62.54 10.32
N THR A 120 77.50 61.49 9.64
CA THR A 120 77.29 61.28 8.20
C THR A 120 76.41 60.07 7.84
N TRP A 121 76.15 59.14 8.77
CA TRP A 121 75.41 57.89 8.48
C TRP A 121 74.02 58.13 7.89
N ALA A 122 73.28 59.14 8.36
CA ALA A 122 71.95 59.48 7.84
C ALA A 122 72.04 59.98 6.39
N CYS A 123 73.08 60.76 6.07
CA CYS A 123 73.35 61.20 4.69
C CYS A 123 73.72 60.02 3.79
N ILE A 124 74.56 59.09 4.25
CA ILE A 124 74.97 57.89 3.50
C ILE A 124 73.77 56.95 3.29
N LEU A 125 72.94 56.76 4.31
CA LEU A 125 71.71 55.97 4.23
C LEU A 125 70.75 56.55 3.19
N LEU A 126 70.54 57.88 3.21
CA LEU A 126 69.71 58.55 2.21
C LEU A 126 70.34 58.54 0.81
N LEU A 127 71.67 58.48 0.68
CA LEU A 127 72.37 58.32 -0.60
C LEU A 127 72.10 56.95 -1.26
N VAL A 128 71.90 55.92 -0.44
CA VAL A 128 71.59 54.55 -0.90
C VAL A 128 70.10 54.33 -1.10
N LEU A 129 69.26 54.82 -0.18
CA LEU A 129 67.83 54.52 -0.15
C LEU A 129 66.98 55.55 -0.92
N PHE A 130 67.46 56.80 -1.02
CA PHE A 130 66.77 57.89 -1.73
C PHE A 130 67.78 58.82 -2.42
N CYS A 131 68.46 58.26 -3.42
CA CYS A 131 69.48 58.89 -4.30
C CYS A 131 69.35 60.43 -4.46
N PRO A 132 68.21 61.01 -4.92
CA PRO A 132 68.12 62.45 -5.15
C PRO A 132 68.20 63.29 -3.88
N ILE A 133 67.64 62.82 -2.76
CA ILE A 133 67.71 63.53 -1.47
C ILE A 133 69.08 63.32 -0.83
N GLY A 134 69.65 62.13 -0.95
CA GLY A 134 70.98 61.84 -0.41
C GLY A 134 72.10 62.65 -1.07
N ILE A 135 72.07 62.81 -2.39
CA ILE A 135 73.03 63.66 -3.13
C ILE A 135 72.85 65.13 -2.70
N PHE A 136 71.63 65.63 -2.60
CA PHE A 136 71.36 67.00 -2.16
C PHE A 136 71.90 67.28 -0.73
N LEU A 137 71.67 66.34 0.20
CA LEU A 137 72.17 66.45 1.57
C LEU A 137 73.69 66.39 1.64
N MET A 138 74.34 65.55 0.80
CA MET A 138 75.79 65.48 0.70
C MET A 138 76.40 66.83 0.29
N TYR A 139 75.86 67.47 -0.76
CA TYR A 139 76.38 68.77 -1.21
C TYR A 139 76.07 69.90 -0.21
N LYS A 140 74.96 69.84 0.52
CA LYS A 140 74.55 70.89 1.46
C LYS A 140 75.25 70.82 2.81
N TYR A 141 75.41 69.62 3.37
CA TYR A 141 75.88 69.44 4.75
C TYR A 141 77.30 68.88 4.85
N HIS A 142 77.88 68.39 3.74
CA HIS A 142 79.26 67.87 3.71
C HIS A 142 80.12 68.51 2.60
N PRO A 143 80.38 69.83 2.68
CA PRO A 143 81.27 70.51 1.74
C PRO A 143 82.71 69.98 1.80
N ASP A 144 83.16 69.48 2.95
CA ASP A 144 84.54 69.04 3.24
C ASP A 144 84.97 67.77 2.48
N TRP A 145 84.04 67.09 1.79
CA TRP A 145 84.38 65.90 1.02
C TRP A 145 85.22 66.25 -0.21
N LYS A 146 86.29 65.48 -0.43
CA LYS A 146 87.18 65.63 -1.59
C LYS A 146 86.36 65.55 -2.89
N LYS A 147 86.61 66.48 -3.82
CA LYS A 147 85.95 66.52 -5.15
C LYS A 147 85.80 65.16 -5.85
N PRO A 148 86.84 64.28 -5.92
CA PRO A 148 86.68 62.97 -6.56
C PRO A 148 85.63 62.08 -5.88
N LEU A 149 85.49 62.16 -4.55
CA LEU A 149 84.54 61.32 -3.81
C LEU A 149 83.09 61.70 -4.11
N LYS A 150 82.80 62.99 -4.28
CA LYS A 150 81.46 63.48 -4.67
C LYS A 150 81.07 62.99 -6.07
N ILE A 151 82.02 63.07 -7.01
CA ILE A 151 81.81 62.58 -8.38
C ILE A 151 81.55 61.06 -8.39
N THR A 152 82.32 60.28 -7.62
CA THR A 152 82.09 58.83 -7.53
C THR A 152 80.74 58.49 -6.90
N ALA A 153 80.31 59.22 -5.88
CA ALA A 153 79.01 59.00 -5.24
C ALA A 153 77.84 59.32 -6.19
N ASP A 154 77.94 60.42 -6.95
CA ASP A 154 76.93 60.81 -7.93
C ASP A 154 76.80 59.76 -9.05
N VAL A 155 77.91 59.27 -9.60
CA VAL A 155 77.91 58.26 -10.67
C VAL A 155 77.37 56.92 -10.17
N VAL A 156 77.81 56.45 -9.00
CA VAL A 156 77.37 55.16 -8.44
C VAL A 156 75.89 55.19 -8.07
N SER A 157 75.42 56.28 -7.44
CA SER A 157 74.02 56.42 -7.06
C SER A 157 73.11 56.60 -8.30
N GLY A 158 73.58 57.31 -9.33
CA GLY A 158 72.89 57.42 -10.62
C GLY A 158 72.75 56.08 -11.35
N LEU A 159 73.81 55.26 -11.40
CA LEU A 159 73.76 53.92 -11.99
C LEU A 159 72.87 52.96 -11.18
N TRP A 160 72.91 53.04 -9.85
CA TRP A 160 72.03 52.26 -8.98
C TRP A 160 70.55 52.64 -9.17
N PHE A 161 70.26 53.95 -9.29
CA PHE A 161 68.91 54.44 -9.58
C PHE A 161 68.42 54.01 -10.96
N LEU A 162 69.29 54.02 -11.97
CA LEU A 162 68.96 53.52 -13.31
C LEU A 162 68.65 52.01 -13.29
N PHE A 163 69.47 51.21 -12.59
CA PHE A 163 69.24 49.78 -12.43
C PHE A 163 67.93 49.48 -11.68
N TRP A 164 67.64 50.24 -10.62
CA TRP A 164 66.39 50.14 -9.88
C TRP A 164 65.17 50.56 -10.73
N MET A 165 65.27 51.62 -11.52
CA MET A 165 64.23 52.06 -12.47
C MET A 165 63.98 51.01 -13.56
N ILE A 166 65.03 50.38 -14.10
CA ILE A 166 64.91 49.27 -15.07
C ILE A 166 64.23 48.05 -14.42
N GLY A 167 64.55 47.76 -13.15
CA GLY A 167 63.90 46.71 -12.36
C GLY A 167 62.40 46.95 -12.13
N ILE A 168 61.98 48.19 -11.90
CA ILE A 168 60.57 48.57 -11.72
C ILE A 168 59.76 48.45 -13.02
N ILE A 169 60.35 48.83 -14.16
CA ILE A 169 59.66 48.76 -15.46
C ILE A 169 59.30 47.31 -15.84
N SER A 170 60.04 46.32 -15.34
CA SER A 170 59.84 44.90 -15.69
C SER A 170 58.67 44.20 -14.97
N VAL A 171 57.95 44.87 -14.04
CA VAL A 171 56.81 44.27 -13.30
C VAL A 171 55.44 44.68 -13.89
N ALA A 172 55.39 45.62 -14.84
CA ALA A 172 54.16 46.33 -15.20
C ALA A 172 53.42 45.84 -16.45
N SER A 173 53.43 44.54 -16.79
CA SER A 173 52.68 44.04 -17.96
C SER A 173 52.07 42.64 -17.78
N THR A 174 51.47 42.33 -16.63
CA THR A 174 50.63 41.13 -16.54
C THR A 174 49.22 41.46 -17.06
N LYS A 175 48.86 40.93 -18.24
CA LYS A 175 47.51 41.06 -18.80
C LYS A 175 46.54 40.16 -18.04
N TYR A 176 45.34 40.66 -17.73
CA TYR A 176 44.31 39.94 -16.99
C TYR A 176 43.17 39.50 -17.92
N PRO A 177 42.52 38.34 -17.69
CA PRO A 177 41.43 37.88 -18.54
C PRO A 177 40.16 38.71 -18.26
N ALA A 178 39.66 39.40 -19.29
CA ALA A 178 38.42 40.17 -19.22
C ALA A 178 37.18 39.28 -19.41
N GLN A 179 37.31 38.18 -20.16
CA GLN A 179 36.26 37.19 -20.37
C GLN A 179 36.82 35.77 -20.34
N LEU A 180 36.02 34.83 -19.80
CA LEU A 180 36.29 33.40 -19.75
C LEU A 180 35.19 32.64 -20.47
N GLN A 181 35.54 31.67 -21.31
CA GLN A 181 34.58 30.77 -21.95
C GLN A 181 35.03 29.31 -21.85
N LEU A 182 34.14 28.45 -21.39
CA LEU A 182 34.29 27.01 -21.44
C LEU A 182 33.81 26.49 -22.79
N THR A 183 34.74 25.88 -23.52
CA THR A 183 34.51 25.22 -24.81
C THR A 183 34.59 23.70 -24.63
N GLY A 184 33.52 23.01 -24.95
CA GLY A 184 33.40 21.55 -24.90
C GLY A 184 31.94 21.11 -24.83
N ASN A 185 31.61 19.95 -25.41
CA ASN A 185 30.27 19.40 -25.38
C ASN A 185 30.22 18.24 -24.38
N VAL A 186 29.70 18.51 -23.18
CA VAL A 186 29.62 17.52 -22.11
C VAL A 186 28.24 17.60 -21.48
N GLN A 187 27.34 16.73 -21.94
CA GLN A 187 25.96 16.65 -21.43
C GLN A 187 25.79 15.50 -20.44
N THR A 188 26.34 14.33 -20.76
CA THR A 188 26.20 13.11 -19.95
C THR A 188 27.53 12.37 -19.83
N ILE A 189 27.95 12.04 -18.61
CA ILE A 189 29.21 11.37 -18.27
C ILE A 189 28.90 10.11 -17.44
N ASP A 190 29.65 9.02 -17.63
CA ASP A 190 29.58 7.83 -16.79
C ASP A 190 30.31 8.02 -15.44
N LEU A 191 30.07 7.15 -14.47
CA LEU A 191 30.85 7.12 -13.24
C LEU A 191 32.33 6.91 -13.54
N LYS A 192 33.18 7.77 -12.97
CA LYS A 192 34.66 7.77 -13.11
C LYS A 192 35.16 8.09 -14.52
N GLU A 193 34.28 8.35 -15.48
CA GLU A 193 34.67 8.85 -16.80
C GLU A 193 35.20 10.28 -16.66
N LYS A 194 36.29 10.57 -17.39
CA LYS A 194 37.01 11.83 -17.36
C LYS A 194 36.82 12.54 -18.69
N VAL A 195 36.30 13.75 -18.66
CA VAL A 195 36.11 14.56 -19.87
C VAL A 195 36.84 15.87 -19.73
N THR A 196 37.62 16.24 -20.73
CA THR A 196 38.39 17.48 -20.74
C THR A 196 37.58 18.61 -21.38
N LEU A 197 37.58 19.76 -20.71
CA LEU A 197 37.00 21.01 -21.19
C LEU A 197 38.13 22.03 -21.40
N GLN A 198 38.03 22.80 -22.48
CA GLN A 198 38.98 23.86 -22.78
C GLN A 198 38.47 25.20 -22.25
N VAL A 199 39.37 26.00 -21.66
CA VAL A 199 39.05 27.34 -21.18
C VAL A 199 39.69 28.36 -22.11
N GLN A 200 38.86 29.12 -22.83
CA GLN A 200 39.30 30.25 -23.65
C GLN A 200 39.27 31.52 -22.81
N THR A 201 40.34 32.30 -22.88
CA THR A 201 40.45 33.61 -22.22
C THR A 201 40.56 34.72 -23.26
N THR A 202 39.96 35.88 -22.99
CA THR A 202 40.13 37.08 -23.82
C THR A 202 40.71 38.20 -22.96
N PRO A 203 41.90 38.75 -23.28
CA PRO A 203 42.83 38.37 -24.35
C PRO A 203 43.51 37.01 -24.10
N SER A 204 43.93 36.31 -25.17
CA SER A 204 44.42 34.92 -25.13
C SER A 204 45.75 34.71 -24.40
N ASP A 205 46.51 35.78 -24.18
CA ASP A 205 47.80 35.80 -23.47
C ASP A 205 47.67 36.24 -22.00
N ALA A 206 46.46 36.24 -21.46
CA ALA A 206 46.19 36.63 -20.08
C ALA A 206 46.79 35.65 -19.05
N ASN A 207 47.17 36.18 -17.89
CA ASN A 207 47.68 35.37 -16.77
C ASN A 207 46.55 34.50 -16.18
N THR A 208 46.69 33.19 -16.31
CA THR A 208 45.71 32.18 -15.85
C THR A 208 46.12 31.48 -14.54
N GLY A 209 47.13 31.99 -13.82
CA GLY A 209 47.65 31.38 -12.60
C GLY A 209 46.63 31.27 -11.46
N THR A 210 45.67 32.19 -11.37
CA THR A 210 44.66 32.26 -10.29
C THR A 210 43.27 31.76 -10.71
N VAL A 211 43.16 31.08 -11.85
CA VAL A 211 41.88 30.53 -12.33
C VAL A 211 41.44 29.34 -11.48
N GLN A 212 40.21 29.42 -10.94
CA GLN A 212 39.58 28.39 -10.11
C GLN A 212 38.54 27.59 -10.90
N PHE A 213 38.57 26.27 -10.72
CA PHE A 213 37.66 25.32 -11.37
C PHE A 213 36.58 24.92 -10.36
N VAL A 214 35.33 25.30 -10.62
CA VAL A 214 34.22 25.18 -9.66
C VAL A 214 33.14 24.25 -10.20
N SER A 215 32.62 23.39 -9.32
CA SER A 215 31.44 22.55 -9.55
C SER A 215 30.42 22.85 -8.46
N ASP A 216 29.17 23.14 -8.83
CA ASP A 216 28.10 23.46 -7.87
C ASP A 216 27.85 22.32 -6.87
N ASN A 217 28.06 21.07 -7.30
CA ASN A 217 28.02 19.90 -6.44
C ASN A 217 29.20 18.96 -6.71
N ALA A 218 30.27 19.15 -5.96
CA ALA A 218 31.47 18.31 -6.01
C ALA A 218 31.22 16.83 -5.65
N ALA A 219 30.11 16.49 -4.99
CA ALA A 219 29.76 15.09 -4.73
C ALA A 219 29.25 14.38 -6.00
N VAL A 220 28.69 15.11 -6.96
CA VAL A 220 28.16 14.58 -8.24
C VAL A 220 29.27 14.53 -9.29
N ALA A 221 29.95 15.65 -9.53
CA ALA A 221 31.10 15.69 -10.43
C ALA A 221 32.16 16.67 -9.91
N THR A 222 33.43 16.27 -10.01
CA THR A 222 34.57 17.14 -9.68
C THR A 222 35.12 17.77 -10.94
N PHE A 223 35.64 18.99 -10.84
CA PHE A 223 36.28 19.70 -11.94
C PHE A 223 37.65 20.18 -11.48
N SER A 224 38.71 19.60 -12.05
CA SER A 224 40.08 19.89 -11.66
C SER A 224 40.88 20.45 -12.82
N ARG A 225 41.74 21.44 -12.56
CA ARG A 225 42.72 21.96 -13.52
C ARG A 225 43.62 20.84 -14.04
N ASN A 226 43.95 20.88 -15.33
CA ASN A 226 44.89 19.97 -15.96
C ASN A 226 46.05 20.78 -16.57
N ASP A 227 47.26 20.60 -16.04
CA ASP A 227 48.43 21.45 -16.35
C ASP A 227 49.30 20.92 -17.51
N GLY A 228 48.71 20.14 -18.42
CA GLY A 228 49.37 19.66 -19.63
C GLY A 228 49.28 20.67 -20.79
N SER A 229 50.44 21.06 -21.35
CA SER A 229 50.62 21.65 -22.69
C SER A 229 50.13 23.09 -22.96
N GLY A 230 50.40 24.05 -22.06
CA GLY A 230 50.35 25.48 -22.41
C GLY A 230 48.96 26.06 -22.76
N THR A 231 47.91 25.25 -22.70
CA THR A 231 46.50 25.64 -22.90
C THR A 231 45.75 25.32 -21.61
N LEU A 232 44.97 26.26 -21.10
CA LEU A 232 44.21 26.07 -19.87
C LEU A 232 43.07 25.06 -20.11
N THR A 233 43.19 23.87 -19.52
CA THR A 233 42.16 22.82 -19.59
C THR A 233 41.73 22.37 -18.20
N GLY A 234 40.49 21.91 -18.08
CA GLY A 234 39.95 21.31 -16.87
C GLY A 234 39.37 19.94 -17.16
N THR A 235 39.57 18.99 -16.25
CA THR A 235 39.02 17.64 -16.33
C THR A 235 37.81 17.52 -15.41
N VAL A 236 36.65 17.23 -15.99
CA VAL A 236 35.44 16.86 -15.24
C VAL A 236 35.46 15.36 -15.01
N THR A 237 35.28 14.92 -13.76
CA THR A 237 35.16 13.50 -13.40
C THR A 237 33.82 13.24 -12.72
N GLY A 238 33.05 12.28 -13.24
CA GLY A 238 31.80 11.84 -12.61
C GLY A 238 32.07 11.05 -11.33
N VAL A 239 31.46 11.45 -10.21
CA VAL A 239 31.64 10.83 -8.89
C VAL A 239 30.40 10.07 -8.45
N SER A 240 29.21 10.68 -8.54
CA SER A 240 27.94 10.04 -8.18
C SER A 240 26.81 10.44 -9.12
N GLU A 241 25.78 9.59 -9.21
CA GLU A 241 24.61 9.82 -10.06
C GLU A 241 23.92 11.15 -9.70
N GLY A 242 23.70 12.02 -10.70
CA GLY A 242 23.08 13.32 -10.47
C GLY A 242 23.36 14.33 -11.58
N SER A 243 22.90 15.57 -11.40
CA SER A 243 23.21 16.66 -12.32
C SER A 243 23.85 17.80 -11.55
N THR A 244 24.91 18.38 -12.11
CA THR A 244 25.64 19.52 -11.56
C THR A 244 26.08 20.47 -12.66
N GLU A 245 26.25 21.75 -12.33
CA GLU A 245 26.80 22.74 -13.24
C GLU A 245 28.28 22.94 -12.93
N VAL A 246 29.08 23.07 -13.99
CA VAL A 246 30.52 23.26 -13.92
C VAL A 246 30.88 24.59 -14.59
N TYR A 247 31.75 25.38 -13.94
CA TYR A 247 32.20 26.68 -14.43
C TYR A 247 33.59 27.02 -13.89
N VAL A 248 34.16 28.10 -14.40
CA VAL A 248 35.48 28.60 -14.05
C VAL A 248 35.36 30.04 -13.57
N THR A 249 36.13 30.42 -12.55
CA THR A 249 36.19 31.79 -12.05
C THR A 249 37.63 32.32 -12.02
N TYR A 250 37.78 33.63 -12.20
CA TYR A 250 39.04 34.35 -12.04
C TYR A 250 38.87 35.50 -11.05
N ASN A 251 39.66 35.48 -9.98
CA ASN A 251 39.63 36.45 -8.87
C ASN A 251 38.19 36.77 -8.39
N ASP A 252 37.31 35.76 -8.39
CA ASP A 252 35.89 35.82 -8.04
C ASP A 252 35.02 36.85 -8.79
N SER A 253 35.60 37.55 -9.77
CA SER A 253 34.99 38.68 -10.46
C SER A 253 34.57 38.34 -11.89
N VAL A 254 35.31 37.44 -12.55
CA VAL A 254 35.01 36.98 -13.91
C VAL A 254 34.59 35.52 -13.86
N VAL A 255 33.37 35.22 -14.27
CA VAL A 255 32.77 33.88 -14.27
C VAL A 255 32.55 33.44 -15.72
N SER A 256 32.86 32.19 -16.05
CA SER A 256 32.59 31.62 -17.38
C SER A 256 31.11 31.28 -17.59
N ASN A 257 30.74 30.84 -18.80
CA ASN A 257 29.50 30.10 -19.01
C ASN A 257 29.47 28.84 -18.13
N LYS A 258 28.27 28.46 -17.70
CA LYS A 258 28.01 27.24 -16.95
C LYS A 258 27.64 26.11 -17.89
N ILE A 259 28.24 24.94 -17.69
CA ILE A 259 27.91 23.72 -18.43
C ILE A 259 27.22 22.75 -17.49
N LYS A 260 26.00 22.33 -17.84
CA LYS A 260 25.25 21.32 -17.09
C LYS A 260 25.75 19.93 -17.46
N VAL A 261 26.28 19.23 -16.46
CA VAL A 261 26.79 17.87 -16.56
C VAL A 261 25.85 16.93 -15.84
N THR A 262 25.43 15.87 -16.51
CA THR A 262 24.64 14.78 -15.91
C THR A 262 25.54 13.56 -15.76
N VAL A 263 25.68 13.04 -14.55
CA VAL A 263 26.42 11.82 -14.27
C VAL A 263 25.42 10.68 -14.12
N GLU A 264 25.58 9.64 -14.91
CA GLU A 264 24.72 8.46 -14.90
C GLU A 264 25.57 7.20 -14.79
N ASP A 265 25.14 6.21 -14.00
CA ASP A 265 25.76 4.88 -14.01
C ASP A 265 25.25 4.10 -15.23
N LYS A 266 25.99 4.20 -16.34
CA LYS A 266 25.59 3.54 -17.60
C LYS A 266 25.62 2.02 -17.44
N ALA A 267 26.58 1.49 -16.67
CA ALA A 267 26.71 0.06 -16.44
C ALA A 267 25.50 -0.51 -15.69
N LYS A 268 25.05 0.16 -14.63
CA LYS A 268 23.85 -0.22 -13.86
C LYS A 268 22.58 -0.08 -14.69
N LYS A 269 22.40 1.02 -15.43
CA LYS A 269 21.25 1.19 -16.35
C LYS A 269 21.21 0.10 -17.41
N ALA A 270 22.36 -0.21 -18.04
CA ALA A 270 22.46 -1.28 -19.02
C ALA A 270 22.17 -2.66 -18.41
N ALA A 271 22.62 -2.93 -17.18
CA ALA A 271 22.33 -4.16 -16.47
C ALA A 271 20.83 -4.32 -16.16
N LEU A 272 20.17 -3.24 -15.73
CA LEU A 272 18.72 -3.20 -15.50
C LEU A 272 17.94 -3.42 -16.80
N GLN A 273 18.34 -2.74 -17.88
CA GLN A 273 17.74 -2.93 -19.20
C GLN A 273 17.87 -4.36 -19.68
N LYS A 274 19.07 -4.97 -19.56
CA LYS A 274 19.30 -6.36 -19.94
C LYS A 274 18.42 -7.35 -19.16
N GLN A 275 18.16 -7.08 -17.88
CA GLN A 275 17.24 -7.89 -17.07
C GLN A 275 15.79 -7.74 -17.56
N ALA A 276 15.36 -6.51 -17.85
CA ALA A 276 14.03 -6.24 -18.39
C ALA A 276 13.84 -6.90 -19.77
N ASP A 277 14.80 -6.75 -20.69
CA ASP A 277 14.77 -7.33 -22.04
C ASP A 277 14.64 -8.85 -22.02
N LYS A 278 15.25 -9.51 -21.02
CA LYS A 278 15.09 -10.95 -20.81
C LYS A 278 13.63 -11.30 -20.53
N VAL A 279 12.98 -10.57 -19.62
CA VAL A 279 11.56 -10.78 -19.28
C VAL A 279 10.66 -10.42 -20.46
N VAL A 280 10.93 -9.31 -21.15
CA VAL A 280 10.22 -8.90 -22.38
C VAL A 280 10.28 -10.01 -23.43
N SER A 281 11.45 -10.62 -23.62
CA SER A 281 11.63 -11.75 -24.55
C SER A 281 10.84 -12.99 -24.13
N GLN A 282 10.80 -13.31 -22.82
CA GLN A 282 9.98 -14.40 -22.30
C GLN A 282 8.50 -14.17 -22.56
N ILE A 283 8.02 -12.93 -22.35
CA ILE A 283 6.62 -12.56 -22.60
C ILE A 283 6.30 -12.62 -24.09
N ASN A 284 7.18 -12.11 -24.96
CA ASN A 284 6.98 -12.17 -26.41
C ASN A 284 6.98 -13.60 -26.96
N ALA A 285 7.70 -14.51 -26.30
CA ALA A 285 7.73 -15.93 -26.65
C ALA A 285 6.48 -16.71 -26.21
N LEU A 286 5.56 -16.11 -25.43
CA LEU A 286 4.34 -16.79 -24.97
C LEU A 286 3.40 -17.16 -26.13
N GLY A 287 3.44 -16.41 -27.24
CA GLY A 287 2.66 -16.72 -28.45
C GLY A 287 1.17 -16.91 -28.16
N THR A 288 0.56 -17.94 -28.77
CA THR A 288 -0.82 -18.34 -28.46
C THR A 288 -0.85 -19.07 -27.12
N VAL A 289 -1.43 -18.43 -26.11
CA VAL A 289 -1.51 -18.95 -24.75
C VAL A 289 -2.53 -20.10 -24.72
N THR A 290 -2.06 -21.29 -24.37
CA THR A 290 -2.87 -22.49 -24.14
C THR A 290 -2.54 -23.07 -22.77
N LEU A 291 -3.38 -23.97 -22.24
CA LEU A 291 -3.12 -24.70 -20.98
C LEU A 291 -1.72 -25.34 -20.89
N ALA A 292 -1.18 -25.86 -22.01
CA ALA A 292 0.16 -26.45 -22.04
C ALA A 292 1.28 -25.40 -21.82
N GLY A 293 1.02 -24.14 -22.15
CA GLY A 293 1.92 -23.01 -21.96
C GLY A 293 1.91 -22.42 -20.56
N GLU A 294 1.13 -22.96 -19.61
CA GLU A 294 1.00 -22.42 -18.25
C GLU A 294 2.35 -22.25 -17.55
N SER A 295 3.23 -23.24 -17.67
CA SER A 295 4.58 -23.17 -17.08
C SER A 295 5.39 -21.99 -17.62
N ASN A 296 5.25 -21.67 -18.91
CA ASN A 296 5.94 -20.54 -19.53
C ASN A 296 5.40 -19.20 -19.03
N VAL A 297 4.08 -19.08 -18.86
CA VAL A 297 3.44 -17.89 -18.29
C VAL A 297 3.87 -17.69 -16.83
N GLN A 298 3.89 -18.76 -16.02
CA GLN A 298 4.39 -18.71 -14.65
C GLN A 298 5.87 -18.32 -14.58
N ALA A 299 6.72 -18.89 -15.44
CA ALA A 299 8.14 -18.54 -15.50
C ALA A 299 8.35 -17.07 -15.90
N ALA A 300 7.54 -16.53 -16.80
CA ALA A 300 7.56 -15.11 -17.15
C ALA A 300 7.11 -14.24 -15.97
N ARG A 301 6.09 -14.66 -15.22
CA ARG A 301 5.62 -13.98 -14.01
C ARG A 301 6.67 -13.93 -12.91
N GLU A 302 7.28 -15.06 -12.61
CA GLU A 302 8.38 -15.15 -11.65
C GLU A 302 9.59 -14.30 -12.09
N GLY A 303 9.90 -14.30 -13.39
CA GLY A 303 10.93 -13.45 -13.98
C GLY A 303 10.65 -11.96 -13.73
N TYR A 304 9.42 -11.52 -13.97
CA TYR A 304 8.98 -10.15 -13.73
C TYR A 304 8.99 -9.78 -12.24
N ASP A 305 8.49 -10.65 -11.36
CA ASP A 305 8.41 -10.38 -9.93
C ASP A 305 9.79 -10.24 -9.28
N ARG A 306 10.80 -10.95 -9.80
CA ARG A 306 12.21 -10.86 -9.42
C ARG A 306 12.91 -9.56 -9.86
N LEU A 307 12.35 -8.80 -10.80
CA LEU A 307 12.96 -7.56 -11.26
C LEU A 307 12.94 -6.48 -10.16
N PRO A 308 14.00 -5.65 -10.06
CA PRO A 308 13.95 -4.43 -9.26
C PRO A 308 12.93 -3.44 -9.84
N ASP A 309 12.40 -2.56 -9.00
CA ASP A 309 11.32 -1.63 -9.39
C ASP A 309 11.74 -0.71 -10.56
N GLU A 310 13.01 -0.33 -10.63
CA GLU A 310 13.55 0.47 -11.73
C GLU A 310 13.54 -0.30 -13.07
N ALA A 311 13.74 -1.62 -13.04
CA ALA A 311 13.70 -2.47 -14.24
C ALA A 311 12.27 -2.85 -14.65
N LYS A 312 11.33 -2.95 -13.70
CA LYS A 312 9.91 -3.24 -13.99
C LYS A 312 9.28 -2.18 -14.90
N ILE A 313 9.67 -0.92 -14.74
CA ILE A 313 9.19 0.19 -15.59
C ILE A 313 9.60 0.01 -17.06
N LEU A 314 10.71 -0.70 -17.31
CA LEU A 314 11.24 -0.93 -18.66
C LEU A 314 10.52 -2.10 -19.37
N VAL A 315 9.72 -2.90 -18.66
CA VAL A 315 8.93 -3.99 -19.24
C VAL A 315 7.62 -3.43 -19.81
N THR A 316 7.63 -3.07 -21.09
CA THR A 316 6.50 -2.42 -21.76
C THR A 316 5.34 -3.36 -22.10
N ASN A 317 5.58 -4.66 -22.18
CA ASN A 317 4.62 -5.69 -22.59
C ASN A 317 3.97 -6.44 -21.41
N TYR A 318 3.97 -5.86 -20.21
CA TYR A 318 3.37 -6.47 -19.01
C TYR A 318 1.89 -6.84 -19.19
N ASP A 319 1.12 -6.04 -19.94
CA ASP A 319 -0.29 -6.31 -20.19
C ASP A 319 -0.51 -7.66 -20.89
N VAL A 320 0.41 -8.06 -21.79
CA VAL A 320 0.36 -9.35 -22.49
C VAL A 320 0.48 -10.51 -21.50
N LEU A 321 1.33 -10.38 -20.47
CA LEU A 321 1.46 -11.38 -19.42
C LEU A 321 0.16 -11.51 -18.62
N THR A 322 -0.46 -10.39 -18.24
CA THR A 322 -1.73 -10.42 -17.48
C THR A 322 -2.89 -10.99 -18.31
N ALA A 323 -2.92 -10.70 -19.61
CA ALA A 323 -3.89 -11.28 -20.54
C ALA A 323 -3.66 -12.79 -20.69
N ALA A 324 -2.42 -13.24 -20.76
CA ALA A 324 -2.07 -14.66 -20.80
C ALA A 324 -2.53 -15.40 -19.55
N GLU A 325 -2.29 -14.84 -18.36
CA GLU A 325 -2.76 -15.40 -17.09
C GLU A 325 -4.29 -15.53 -17.03
N ALA A 326 -5.00 -14.49 -17.48
CA ALA A 326 -6.46 -14.52 -17.54
C ALA A 326 -6.99 -15.57 -18.51
N THR A 327 -6.35 -15.71 -19.68
CA THR A 327 -6.71 -16.75 -20.67
C THR A 327 -6.57 -18.15 -20.08
N ILE A 328 -5.49 -18.46 -19.37
CA ILE A 328 -5.31 -19.77 -18.73
C ILE A 328 -6.42 -20.06 -17.73
N VAL A 329 -6.79 -19.08 -16.90
CA VAL A 329 -7.90 -19.25 -15.93
C VAL A 329 -9.22 -19.55 -16.64
N ASN A 330 -9.50 -18.82 -17.73
CA ASN A 330 -10.71 -19.03 -18.53
C ASN A 330 -10.72 -20.39 -19.24
N GLU A 331 -9.59 -20.80 -19.82
CA GLU A 331 -9.45 -22.12 -20.46
C GLU A 331 -9.65 -23.25 -19.45
N LYS A 332 -9.07 -23.13 -18.24
CA LYS A 332 -9.27 -24.12 -17.16
C LYS A 332 -10.75 -24.21 -16.76
N ALA A 333 -11.42 -23.07 -16.62
CA ALA A 333 -12.84 -23.04 -16.31
C ALA A 333 -13.66 -23.72 -17.42
N GLN A 334 -13.36 -23.45 -18.69
CA GLN A 334 -14.05 -24.09 -19.82
C GLN A 334 -13.80 -25.60 -19.89
N GLU A 335 -12.57 -26.05 -19.66
CA GLU A 335 -12.25 -27.47 -19.65
C GLU A 335 -12.95 -28.20 -18.51
N GLN A 336 -13.01 -27.59 -17.32
CA GLN A 336 -13.77 -28.12 -16.19
C GLN A 336 -15.27 -28.21 -16.50
N LEU A 337 -15.86 -27.17 -17.09
CA LEU A 337 -17.28 -27.19 -17.48
C LEU A 337 -17.59 -28.32 -18.48
N LYS A 338 -16.69 -28.56 -19.44
CA LYS A 338 -16.81 -29.67 -20.39
C LYS A 338 -16.68 -31.02 -19.68
N ALA A 339 -15.73 -31.16 -18.76
CA ALA A 339 -15.53 -32.38 -18.01
C ALA A 339 -16.73 -32.72 -17.11
N ASP A 340 -17.29 -31.72 -16.41
CA ASP A 340 -18.47 -31.87 -15.55
C ASP A 340 -19.70 -32.26 -16.38
N ALA A 341 -19.92 -31.57 -17.52
CA ALA A 341 -21.00 -31.90 -18.44
C ALA A 341 -20.84 -33.32 -19.01
N ALA A 342 -19.62 -33.71 -19.41
CA ALA A 342 -19.32 -35.05 -19.92
C ALA A 342 -19.54 -36.14 -18.86
N ALA A 343 -19.22 -35.86 -17.60
CA ALA A 343 -19.48 -36.77 -16.48
C ALA A 343 -20.99 -37.00 -16.30
N VAL A 344 -21.79 -35.93 -16.29
CA VAL A 344 -23.25 -36.03 -16.22
C VAL A 344 -23.83 -36.75 -17.43
N GLN A 345 -23.34 -36.46 -18.64
CA GLN A 345 -23.74 -37.17 -19.86
C GLN A 345 -23.49 -38.68 -19.73
N LYS A 346 -22.34 -39.09 -19.17
CA LYS A 346 -22.01 -40.49 -18.92
C LYS A 346 -22.95 -41.12 -17.89
N THR A 347 -23.28 -40.41 -16.80
CA THR A 347 -24.26 -40.88 -15.81
C THR A 347 -25.63 -41.10 -16.45
N ILE A 348 -26.12 -40.14 -17.23
CA ILE A 348 -27.40 -40.26 -17.95
C ILE A 348 -27.38 -41.44 -18.94
N ALA A 349 -26.28 -41.63 -19.69
CA ALA A 349 -26.13 -42.75 -20.60
C ALA A 349 -26.13 -44.11 -19.87
N SER A 350 -25.65 -44.16 -18.63
CA SER A 350 -25.59 -45.38 -17.82
C SER A 350 -26.94 -45.83 -17.23
N ILE A 351 -27.98 -44.99 -17.26
CA ILE A 351 -29.32 -45.35 -16.78
C ILE A 351 -29.83 -46.62 -17.49
N GLY A 352 -29.58 -46.72 -18.81
CA GLY A 352 -29.97 -47.85 -19.63
C GLY A 352 -31.49 -48.05 -19.67
N THR A 353 -31.95 -49.28 -19.48
CA THR A 353 -33.37 -49.62 -19.38
C THR A 353 -33.97 -49.10 -18.08
N VAL A 354 -35.07 -48.37 -18.18
CA VAL A 354 -35.78 -47.78 -17.04
C VAL A 354 -36.60 -48.86 -16.33
N THR A 355 -36.21 -49.21 -15.10
CA THR A 355 -36.94 -50.12 -14.20
C THR A 355 -37.17 -49.45 -12.84
N LEU A 356 -38.09 -49.99 -12.04
CA LEU A 356 -38.36 -49.48 -10.70
C LEU A 356 -37.14 -49.54 -9.76
N GLU A 357 -36.19 -50.48 -9.96
CA GLU A 357 -34.97 -50.52 -9.13
C GLU A 357 -33.95 -49.43 -9.49
N ARG A 358 -34.07 -48.82 -10.68
CA ARG A 358 -33.17 -47.75 -11.17
C ARG A 358 -33.57 -46.36 -10.69
N GLU A 359 -34.56 -46.24 -9.82
CA GLU A 359 -35.04 -44.97 -9.28
C GLU A 359 -33.91 -44.12 -8.67
N SER A 360 -33.04 -44.74 -7.87
CA SER A 360 -31.89 -44.04 -7.28
C SER A 360 -30.98 -43.48 -8.37
N ALA A 361 -30.65 -44.27 -9.40
CA ALA A 361 -29.76 -43.84 -10.47
C ALA A 361 -30.32 -42.66 -11.29
N ILE A 362 -31.64 -42.62 -11.51
CA ILE A 362 -32.32 -41.51 -12.19
C ILE A 362 -32.33 -40.26 -11.30
N SER A 363 -32.61 -40.43 -10.01
CA SER A 363 -32.55 -39.33 -9.02
C SER A 363 -31.15 -38.75 -8.89
N ASP A 364 -30.12 -39.61 -8.85
CA ASP A 364 -28.71 -39.20 -8.77
C ASP A 364 -28.29 -38.44 -10.04
N ALA A 365 -28.71 -38.92 -11.22
CA ALA A 365 -28.46 -38.24 -12.49
C ALA A 365 -29.12 -36.84 -12.52
N ARG A 366 -30.36 -36.72 -12.00
CA ARG A 366 -31.05 -35.44 -11.85
C ARG A 366 -30.30 -34.49 -10.92
N GLN A 367 -29.88 -34.98 -9.75
CA GLN A 367 -29.13 -34.18 -8.79
C GLN A 367 -27.80 -33.70 -9.36
N GLN A 368 -27.07 -34.56 -10.06
CA GLN A 368 -25.82 -34.19 -10.73
C GLN A 368 -26.05 -33.13 -11.81
N TYR A 369 -27.10 -33.28 -12.62
CA TYR A 369 -27.47 -32.28 -13.63
C TYR A 369 -27.86 -30.94 -13.00
N ASP A 370 -28.67 -30.94 -11.93
CA ASP A 370 -29.13 -29.73 -11.26
C ASP A 370 -27.99 -28.95 -10.59
N SER A 371 -26.97 -29.68 -10.13
CA SER A 371 -25.76 -29.12 -9.51
C SER A 371 -24.79 -28.48 -10.52
N LEU A 372 -24.97 -28.73 -11.83
CA LEU A 372 -24.17 -28.05 -12.87
C LEU A 372 -24.51 -26.55 -12.94
N SER A 373 -23.52 -25.76 -13.36
CA SER A 373 -23.73 -24.36 -13.74
C SER A 373 -24.63 -24.24 -14.98
N ASP A 374 -25.17 -23.05 -15.23
CA ASP A 374 -26.02 -22.80 -16.40
C ASP A 374 -25.27 -23.01 -17.72
N GLU A 375 -23.97 -22.68 -17.76
CA GLU A 375 -23.09 -22.98 -18.89
C GLU A 375 -22.86 -24.48 -19.05
N GLY A 376 -22.63 -25.20 -17.95
CA GLY A 376 -22.46 -26.66 -17.95
C GLY A 376 -23.72 -27.39 -18.42
N LYS A 377 -24.91 -26.94 -18.00
CA LYS A 377 -26.21 -27.51 -18.42
C LYS A 377 -26.44 -27.41 -19.93
N LYS A 378 -25.95 -26.35 -20.59
CA LYS A 378 -26.04 -26.18 -22.05
C LYS A 378 -25.18 -27.18 -22.82
N LEU A 379 -24.10 -27.69 -22.20
CA LEU A 379 -23.21 -28.67 -22.82
C LEU A 379 -23.75 -30.11 -22.72
N VAL A 380 -24.71 -30.38 -21.84
CA VAL A 380 -25.33 -31.70 -21.67
C VAL A 380 -26.36 -31.96 -22.78
N THR A 381 -25.92 -32.65 -23.84
CA THR A 381 -26.75 -32.94 -25.02
C THR A 381 -27.84 -34.01 -24.81
N ASN A 382 -27.70 -34.90 -23.83
CA ASN A 382 -28.62 -36.04 -23.62
C ASN A 382 -29.67 -35.80 -22.52
N TYR A 383 -29.92 -34.54 -22.16
CA TYR A 383 -30.91 -34.17 -21.15
C TYR A 383 -32.32 -34.76 -21.42
N ALA A 384 -32.71 -34.85 -22.69
CA ALA A 384 -34.00 -35.43 -23.07
C ALA A 384 -34.16 -36.89 -22.60
N VAL A 385 -33.07 -37.66 -22.57
CA VAL A 385 -33.08 -39.07 -22.11
C VAL A 385 -33.43 -39.14 -20.62
N LEU A 386 -32.89 -38.23 -19.81
CA LEU A 386 -33.19 -38.16 -18.38
C LEU A 386 -34.68 -37.88 -18.15
N THR A 387 -35.25 -36.89 -18.83
CA THR A 387 -36.68 -36.55 -18.69
C THR A 387 -37.62 -37.67 -19.16
N ALA A 388 -37.24 -38.39 -20.22
CA ALA A 388 -37.99 -39.55 -20.68
C ALA A 388 -37.91 -40.70 -19.67
N ALA A 389 -36.76 -40.90 -19.04
CA ALA A 389 -36.57 -41.90 -18.00
C ALA A 389 -37.42 -41.60 -16.74
N GLU A 390 -37.43 -40.34 -16.29
CA GLU A 390 -38.27 -39.89 -15.17
C GLU A 390 -39.76 -40.12 -15.44
N THR A 391 -40.23 -39.76 -16.65
CA THR A 391 -41.63 -39.95 -17.07
C THR A 391 -42.00 -41.43 -17.13
N THR A 392 -41.11 -42.27 -17.69
CA THR A 392 -41.32 -43.72 -17.79
C THR A 392 -41.38 -44.37 -16.40
N LEU A 393 -40.49 -43.97 -15.49
CA LEU A 393 -40.48 -44.45 -14.11
C LEU A 393 -41.79 -44.10 -13.39
N GLN A 394 -42.28 -42.87 -13.55
CA GLN A 394 -43.55 -42.45 -12.97
C GLN A 394 -44.72 -43.29 -13.53
N GLY A 395 -44.76 -43.51 -14.85
CA GLY A 395 -45.75 -44.37 -15.48
C GLY A 395 -45.71 -45.81 -14.96
N GLN A 396 -44.53 -46.37 -14.74
CA GLN A 396 -44.37 -47.71 -14.13
C GLN A 396 -44.88 -47.76 -12.70
N LYS A 397 -44.65 -46.72 -11.88
CA LYS A 397 -45.18 -46.62 -10.52
C LYS A 397 -46.71 -46.58 -10.50
N ASP A 398 -47.30 -45.76 -11.37
CA ASP A 398 -48.75 -45.63 -11.47
C ASP A 398 -49.41 -46.93 -11.97
N ALA A 399 -48.77 -47.61 -12.94
CA ALA A 399 -49.22 -48.91 -13.44
C ALA A 399 -49.16 -49.99 -12.36
N LYS A 400 -48.06 -50.04 -11.59
CA LYS A 400 -47.91 -50.95 -10.46
C LYS A 400 -48.97 -50.70 -9.39
N ALA A 401 -49.23 -49.44 -9.03
CA ALA A 401 -50.27 -49.08 -8.07
C ALA A 401 -51.68 -49.48 -8.55
N LYS A 402 -51.99 -49.30 -9.84
CA LYS A 402 -53.24 -49.77 -10.44
C LYS A 402 -53.36 -51.29 -10.42
N GLN A 403 -52.28 -52.01 -10.70
CA GLN A 403 -52.26 -53.46 -10.66
C GLN A 403 -52.46 -53.98 -9.23
N GLU A 404 -51.80 -53.37 -8.24
CA GLU A 404 -51.97 -53.69 -6.81
C GLU A 404 -53.39 -53.38 -6.31
N ALA A 405 -53.98 -52.26 -6.75
CA ALA A 405 -55.38 -51.94 -6.44
C ALA A 405 -56.35 -52.94 -7.10
N ALA A 406 -56.09 -53.35 -8.34
CA ALA A 406 -56.89 -54.34 -9.05
C ALA A 406 -56.78 -55.73 -8.44
N THR A 407 -55.59 -56.17 -8.02
CA THR A 407 -55.41 -57.46 -7.32
C THR A 407 -56.05 -57.45 -5.95
N LYS A 408 -55.97 -56.33 -5.21
CA LYS A 408 -56.70 -56.16 -3.95
C LYS A 408 -58.22 -56.22 -4.16
N ALA A 409 -58.74 -55.49 -5.15
CA ALA A 409 -60.17 -55.54 -5.49
C ALA A 409 -60.62 -56.94 -5.93
N ALA A 410 -59.79 -57.67 -6.68
CA ALA A 410 -60.05 -59.05 -7.07
C ALA A 410 -60.01 -60.02 -5.88
N ALA A 411 -59.07 -59.84 -4.94
CA ALA A 411 -58.99 -60.62 -3.71
C ALA A 411 -60.18 -60.35 -2.78
N ASP A 412 -60.57 -59.08 -2.61
CA ASP A 412 -61.75 -58.68 -1.84
C ASP A 412 -63.03 -59.26 -2.46
N LYS A 413 -63.15 -59.23 -3.79
CA LYS A 413 -64.26 -59.87 -4.51
C LYS A 413 -64.25 -61.39 -4.34
N ALA A 414 -63.10 -62.06 -4.44
CA ALA A 414 -62.99 -63.50 -4.23
C ALA A 414 -63.32 -63.91 -2.79
N ALA A 415 -62.94 -63.10 -1.79
CA ALA A 415 -63.29 -63.31 -0.39
C ALA A 415 -64.80 -63.12 -0.15
N ALA A 416 -65.41 -62.11 -0.78
CA ALA A 416 -66.86 -61.89 -0.74
C ALA A 416 -67.64 -63.04 -1.41
N ASP A 417 -67.17 -63.50 -2.58
CA ASP A 417 -67.78 -64.62 -3.31
C ASP A 417 -67.66 -65.94 -2.50
N LYS A 418 -66.52 -66.18 -1.83
CA LYS A 418 -66.34 -67.32 -0.92
C LYS A 418 -67.26 -67.25 0.31
N ALA A 419 -67.36 -66.08 0.95
CA ALA A 419 -68.24 -65.87 2.10
C ALA A 419 -69.73 -66.01 1.72
N ALA A 420 -70.11 -65.60 0.50
CA ALA A 420 -71.46 -65.79 -0.03
C ALA A 420 -71.75 -67.27 -0.30
N ALA A 421 -70.79 -68.03 -0.86
CA ALA A 421 -70.93 -69.46 -1.07
C ALA A 421 -71.05 -70.26 0.24
N GLU A 422 -70.29 -69.89 1.28
CA GLU A 422 -70.40 -70.49 2.63
C GLU A 422 -71.77 -70.21 3.26
N LYS A 423 -72.31 -68.98 3.12
CA LYS A 423 -73.68 -68.65 3.57
C LYS A 423 -74.76 -69.41 2.81
N ALA A 424 -74.62 -69.57 1.49
CA ALA A 424 -75.56 -70.34 0.68
C ALA A 424 -75.52 -71.85 0.99
N ALA A 425 -74.35 -72.40 1.31
CA ALA A 425 -74.19 -73.79 1.76
C ALA A 425 -74.84 -74.02 3.15
N ALA A 426 -74.70 -73.06 4.08
CA ALA A 426 -75.36 -73.10 5.39
C ALA A 426 -76.89 -73.05 5.27
N GLN A 427 -77.43 -72.25 4.33
CA GLN A 427 -78.87 -72.19 4.06
C GLN A 427 -79.42 -73.48 3.43
N LYS A 428 -78.67 -74.12 2.53
CA LYS A 428 -79.04 -75.44 1.98
C LYS A 428 -79.08 -76.54 3.05
N GLN A 429 -78.18 -76.51 4.05
CA GLN A 429 -78.22 -77.44 5.18
C GLN A 429 -79.43 -77.22 6.10
N GLN A 430 -79.88 -75.98 6.26
CA GLN A 430 -81.11 -75.65 7.00
C GLN A 430 -82.40 -76.07 6.25
N GLN A 431 -82.41 -76.03 4.92
CA GLN A 431 -83.55 -76.53 4.13
C GLN A 431 -83.65 -78.06 4.05
N THR A 432 -82.54 -78.80 4.18
CA THR A 432 -82.58 -80.26 4.33
C THR A 432 -83.06 -80.76 5.70
N ALA A 433 -83.21 -79.86 6.69
CA ALA A 433 -83.81 -80.17 7.99
C ALA A 433 -85.32 -79.89 8.07
N ALA A 434 -85.93 -79.36 7.00
CA ALA A 434 -87.36 -79.00 6.95
C ALA A 434 -88.25 -80.04 6.24
N SER A 435 -87.79 -81.29 6.11
CA SER A 435 -88.59 -82.39 5.55
C SER A 435 -88.61 -83.60 6.48
N SER A 436 -89.07 -83.40 7.72
CA SER A 436 -89.64 -84.49 8.51
C SER A 436 -90.64 -83.97 9.54
N ASN A 437 -91.88 -84.45 9.35
CA ASN A 437 -92.90 -84.72 10.35
C ASN A 437 -93.73 -83.53 10.88
N ASP A 438 -94.78 -83.28 10.11
CA ASP A 438 -96.16 -83.13 10.57
C ASP A 438 -96.57 -84.27 11.54
N ALA A 439 -97.07 -83.90 12.73
CA ALA A 439 -98.28 -84.43 13.35
C ALA A 439 -98.39 -84.01 14.84
N GLY A 440 -99.42 -83.23 15.19
CA GLY A 440 -100.21 -83.50 16.39
C GLY A 440 -100.24 -82.48 17.54
N THR A 441 -101.17 -81.51 17.42
CA THR A 441 -102.20 -81.09 18.42
C THR A 441 -101.75 -80.74 19.86
N THR A 442 -101.94 -79.54 20.42
CA THR A 442 -103.22 -78.84 20.63
C THR A 442 -102.96 -77.39 21.08
N ALA A 443 -103.66 -76.46 20.42
CA ALA A 443 -103.89 -75.08 20.85
C ALA A 443 -104.90 -75.07 22.03
N PRO A 444 -105.18 -73.95 22.76
CA PRO A 444 -105.02 -72.57 22.28
C PRO A 444 -104.53 -71.53 23.33
N ALA A 445 -103.97 -70.42 22.84
CA ALA A 445 -104.40 -69.06 23.20
C ALA A 445 -103.49 -67.98 22.57
N ALA A 446 -104.09 -67.21 21.66
CA ALA A 446 -103.89 -65.79 21.37
C ALA A 446 -102.47 -65.21 21.23
N ALA A 447 -102.19 -64.81 19.99
CA ALA A 447 -101.16 -63.86 19.55
C ALA A 447 -101.17 -62.54 20.35
N GLU A 448 -100.00 -61.93 20.55
CA GLU A 448 -99.85 -60.46 20.58
C GLU A 448 -98.38 -59.98 20.34
N ASN A 449 -98.23 -59.20 19.26
CA ASN A 449 -97.54 -57.90 19.22
C ASN A 449 -96.00 -57.80 19.35
N GLY A 450 -95.30 -58.04 18.23
CA GLY A 450 -93.91 -57.60 17.99
C GLY A 450 -93.75 -56.10 17.70
N GLN A 451 -94.51 -55.23 18.38
CA GLN A 451 -94.47 -53.78 18.16
C GLN A 451 -93.41 -53.13 19.06
N THR A 452 -92.36 -52.58 18.44
CA THR A 452 -91.29 -51.84 19.15
C THR A 452 -91.85 -50.55 19.73
N VAL A 453 -91.68 -50.37 21.04
CA VAL A 453 -92.03 -49.15 21.76
C VAL A 453 -90.78 -48.38 22.16
N TYR A 454 -90.94 -47.06 22.30
CA TYR A 454 -89.89 -46.10 22.63
C TYR A 454 -90.24 -45.37 23.93
N TRP A 455 -89.26 -45.14 24.80
CA TRP A 455 -89.45 -44.39 26.04
C TRP A 455 -88.19 -43.60 26.43
N THR A 456 -88.36 -42.66 27.35
CA THR A 456 -87.26 -41.91 27.97
C THR A 456 -86.92 -42.51 29.33
N PRO A 457 -85.65 -42.47 29.79
CA PRO A 457 -85.26 -43.09 31.07
C PRO A 457 -86.09 -42.60 32.28
N HIS A 458 -86.34 -41.29 32.35
CA HIS A 458 -86.99 -40.62 33.49
C HIS A 458 -88.48 -40.29 33.28
N GLY A 459 -89.07 -40.60 32.12
CA GLY A 459 -90.50 -40.40 31.86
C GLY A 459 -91.39 -41.50 32.45
N LYS A 460 -92.71 -41.30 32.40
CA LYS A 460 -93.71 -42.33 32.74
C LYS A 460 -94.40 -42.93 31.50
N SER A 461 -94.33 -42.23 30.38
CA SER A 461 -95.07 -42.62 29.18
C SER A 461 -94.23 -43.42 28.18
N TYR A 462 -94.88 -44.33 27.45
CA TYR A 462 -94.30 -45.05 26.31
C TYR A 462 -94.95 -44.62 24.99
N HIS A 463 -94.21 -44.78 23.88
CA HIS A 463 -94.58 -44.31 22.56
C HIS A 463 -94.42 -45.42 21.52
N PHE A 464 -95.34 -45.54 20.56
CA PHE A 464 -95.21 -46.50 19.46
C PHE A 464 -94.43 -45.97 18.25
N ASN A 465 -94.18 -44.65 18.21
CA ASN A 465 -93.44 -43.99 17.14
C ASN A 465 -92.22 -43.26 17.70
N ARG A 466 -91.03 -43.57 17.17
CA ARG A 466 -89.76 -42.93 17.56
C ARG A 466 -89.76 -41.42 17.33
N ASN A 467 -90.53 -40.95 16.35
CA ASN A 467 -90.58 -39.54 15.94
C ASN A 467 -91.77 -38.78 16.54
N CYS A 468 -92.36 -39.27 17.64
CA CYS A 468 -93.46 -38.56 18.31
C CYS A 468 -93.02 -37.15 18.75
N PRO A 469 -93.81 -36.08 18.50
CA PRO A 469 -93.44 -34.71 18.88
C PRO A 469 -93.12 -34.53 20.36
N THR A 470 -93.69 -35.35 21.25
CA THR A 470 -93.42 -35.32 22.69
C THR A 470 -92.04 -35.87 23.06
N LEU A 471 -91.41 -36.66 22.18
CA LEU A 471 -90.05 -37.19 22.34
C LEU A 471 -88.97 -36.26 21.78
N SER A 472 -89.34 -35.28 20.95
CA SER A 472 -88.40 -34.38 20.26
C SER A 472 -87.43 -33.63 21.16
N ARG A 473 -87.78 -33.39 22.43
CA ARG A 473 -86.94 -32.68 23.41
C ARG A 473 -86.01 -33.58 24.22
N SER A 474 -86.14 -34.91 24.12
CA SER A 474 -85.30 -35.85 24.85
C SER A 474 -84.06 -36.21 24.05
N LYS A 475 -82.89 -36.13 24.69
CA LYS A 475 -81.60 -36.51 24.06
C LYS A 475 -81.36 -38.03 24.07
N THR A 476 -82.07 -38.77 24.92
CA THR A 476 -81.91 -40.23 25.06
C THR A 476 -83.27 -40.91 24.93
N ILE A 477 -83.38 -41.78 23.93
CA ILE A 477 -84.59 -42.56 23.63
C ILE A 477 -84.19 -44.04 23.61
N LEU A 478 -84.76 -44.81 24.52
CA LEU A 478 -84.60 -46.25 24.60
C LEU A 478 -85.72 -46.92 23.77
N SER A 479 -85.46 -48.11 23.23
CA SER A 479 -86.43 -48.88 22.46
C SER A 479 -86.41 -50.35 22.86
N GLY A 480 -87.57 -50.98 22.87
CA GLY A 480 -87.73 -52.39 23.22
C GLY A 480 -89.17 -52.84 23.05
N THR A 481 -89.52 -53.96 23.67
CA THR A 481 -90.88 -54.50 23.65
C THR A 481 -91.78 -53.81 24.67
N LEU A 482 -93.11 -53.92 24.49
CA LEU A 482 -94.07 -53.36 25.45
C LEU A 482 -93.92 -53.95 26.86
N ALA A 483 -93.51 -55.22 26.96
CA ALA A 483 -93.24 -55.88 28.24
C ALA A 483 -92.04 -55.24 28.95
N GLU A 484 -90.96 -54.94 28.21
CA GLU A 484 -89.76 -54.29 28.76
C GLU A 484 -90.03 -52.83 29.17
N ALA A 485 -90.85 -52.10 28.41
CA ALA A 485 -91.26 -50.74 28.79
C ALA A 485 -92.07 -50.73 30.09
N LYS A 486 -93.02 -51.68 30.26
CA LYS A 486 -93.79 -51.84 31.50
C LYS A 486 -92.90 -52.26 32.67
N ALA A 487 -91.94 -53.16 32.45
CA ALA A 487 -90.93 -53.54 33.46
C ALA A 487 -90.04 -52.34 33.88
N ALA A 488 -89.77 -51.40 32.96
CA ALA A 488 -89.06 -50.15 33.24
C ALA A 488 -89.94 -49.04 33.89
N GLY A 489 -91.15 -49.40 34.35
CA GLY A 489 -92.08 -48.51 35.05
C GLY A 489 -92.78 -47.49 34.14
N LYS A 490 -92.85 -47.78 32.82
CA LYS A 490 -93.55 -46.92 31.83
C LYS A 490 -94.93 -47.50 31.56
N THR A 491 -95.91 -47.11 32.37
CA THR A 491 -97.27 -47.66 32.31
C THR A 491 -98.28 -46.77 31.61
N ASP A 492 -97.88 -45.55 31.22
CA ASP A 492 -98.76 -44.54 30.64
C ASP A 492 -98.63 -44.50 29.10
N PRO A 493 -99.65 -44.85 28.31
CA PRO A 493 -99.59 -44.70 26.85
C PRO A 493 -99.65 -43.22 26.46
N CYS A 494 -98.82 -42.79 25.50
CA CYS A 494 -98.84 -41.39 25.07
C CYS A 494 -100.11 -41.02 24.28
N ASP A 495 -100.82 -39.97 24.73
CA ASP A 495 -102.03 -39.40 24.11
C ASP A 495 -101.91 -39.02 22.63
N LYS A 496 -100.69 -38.86 22.09
CA LYS A 496 -100.46 -38.48 20.68
C LYS A 496 -100.12 -39.62 19.74
N CYS A 497 -99.64 -40.76 20.25
CA CYS A 497 -99.15 -41.84 19.39
C CYS A 497 -99.60 -43.24 19.80
N ALA A 498 -100.39 -43.37 20.86
CA ALA A 498 -100.94 -44.63 21.34
C ALA A 498 -102.46 -44.78 21.11
N TYR A 499 -103.10 -43.74 20.57
CA TYR A 499 -104.50 -43.75 20.11
C TYR A 499 -104.56 -43.58 18.60
#